data_AF-A0A1E4EJI0-F1
#
_entry.id   AF-A0A1E4EJI0-F1
#
_cell.length_a   1.000
_cell.length_b   1.000
_cell.length_c   1.000
_cell.angle_alpha   90.00
_cell.angle_beta   90.00
_cell.angle_gamma   90.00
#
_symmetry.space_group_name_H-M   'P 1'
#
loop_
_entity.id
_entity.type
_entity.pdbx_description
1 polymer ?
#
loop_
_entity_poly.entity_id
_entity_poly.type
_entity_poly.pdbx_seq_one_letter_code
_entity_poly.pdbx_strand_id
1 'polypeptide(L)'
;MNWKPVGSDVPGTTRYKSSSPKAEAAIHRQNGRLEGEAHHGFLGLDQVGISCMDKSLSDEAVLAKMEDSINPPRFKNWKQVDDQEAQGVSHYRGEAGSRKVDAFITRVGDQAEVSAKAGFFGVQVEGSFFAPAPSDQEILKRISR
;
A
#
# COMPACT_ATOMS: atom_id res chain seq x y z
N MET A 1 -4.00 -14.32 0.48
CA MET A 1 -4.06 -15.20 1.68
C MET A 1 -5.47 -15.80 1.84
N ASN A 2 -5.72 -16.68 2.83
CA ASN A 2 -7.04 -17.30 3.07
C ASN A 2 -7.85 -16.48 4.10
N TRP A 3 -8.41 -15.34 3.69
CA TRP A 3 -9.46 -14.68 4.47
C TRP A 3 -10.68 -15.61 4.55
N LYS A 4 -11.14 -15.92 5.76
CA LYS A 4 -12.32 -16.77 5.97
C LYS A 4 -13.46 -15.94 6.54
N PRO A 5 -14.67 -16.03 5.97
CA PRO A 5 -15.82 -15.35 6.53
C PRO A 5 -16.11 -15.90 7.93
N VAL A 6 -16.53 -15.02 8.83
CA VAL A 6 -17.00 -15.34 10.17
C VAL A 6 -18.36 -14.67 10.39
N GLY A 7 -19.18 -15.24 11.29
CA GLY A 7 -20.50 -14.71 11.59
C GLY A 7 -20.45 -13.22 11.97
N SER A 8 -21.43 -12.45 11.47
CA SER A 8 -21.63 -11.06 11.83
C SER A 8 -23.09 -10.84 12.19
N ASP A 9 -23.33 -10.22 13.35
CA ASP A 9 -24.68 -9.87 13.80
C ASP A 9 -25.09 -8.47 13.33
N VAL A 10 -24.24 -7.79 12.55
CA VAL A 10 -24.50 -6.44 12.02
C VAL A 10 -25.06 -6.57 10.59
N PRO A 11 -26.31 -6.13 10.34
CA PRO A 11 -26.91 -6.23 9.01
C PRO A 11 -26.03 -5.61 7.93
N GLY A 12 -25.87 -6.24 6.77
CA GLY A 12 -25.05 -5.69 5.68
C GLY A 12 -23.55 -5.57 6.00
N THR A 13 -23.05 -6.27 7.02
CA THR A 13 -21.62 -6.39 7.31
C THR A 13 -21.16 -7.83 7.15
N THR A 14 -20.09 -8.04 6.39
CA THR A 14 -19.40 -9.34 6.33
C THR A 14 -18.07 -9.22 7.07
N ARG A 15 -17.81 -10.13 8.02
CA ARG A 15 -16.56 -10.17 8.77
C ARG A 15 -15.65 -11.28 8.26
N TYR A 16 -14.35 -11.03 8.31
CA TYR A 16 -13.32 -11.95 7.87
C TYR A 16 -12.20 -12.06 8.89
N LYS A 17 -11.56 -13.23 8.96
CA LYS A 17 -10.30 -13.43 9.67
C LYS A 17 -9.24 -14.00 8.74
N SER A 18 -8.02 -13.47 8.85
CA SER A 18 -6.81 -14.04 8.25
C SER A 18 -5.93 -14.64 9.34
N SER A 19 -5.30 -15.78 9.04
CA SER A 19 -4.38 -16.46 9.96
C SER A 19 -2.91 -16.10 9.75
N SER A 20 -2.57 -15.42 8.64
CA SER A 20 -1.19 -15.01 8.32
C SER A 20 -1.20 -13.85 7.32
N PRO A 21 -0.91 -12.59 7.73
CA PRO A 21 -0.79 -12.19 9.13
C PRO A 21 -2.12 -12.36 9.86
N LYS A 22 -2.08 -12.51 11.19
CA LYS A 22 -3.30 -12.50 12.01
C LYS A 22 -3.96 -11.14 11.87
N ALA A 23 -5.11 -11.11 11.23
CA ALA A 23 -5.86 -9.90 10.97
C ALA A 23 -7.36 -10.17 10.98
N GLU A 24 -8.14 -9.17 11.34
CA GLU A 24 -9.60 -9.18 11.24
C GLU A 24 -10.01 -8.07 10.27
N ALA A 25 -11.02 -8.34 9.45
CA ALA A 25 -11.57 -7.34 8.54
C ALA A 25 -13.10 -7.32 8.61
N ALA A 26 -13.69 -6.16 8.41
CA ALA A 26 -15.12 -5.96 8.27
C ALA A 26 -15.40 -5.21 6.96
N ILE A 27 -16.34 -5.70 6.17
CA ILE A 27 -16.83 -5.04 4.97
C ILE A 27 -18.28 -4.67 5.21
N HIS A 28 -18.59 -3.38 5.14
CA HIS A 28 -19.91 -2.81 5.33
C HIS A 28 -20.49 -2.38 3.98
N ARG A 29 -21.65 -2.93 3.62
CA ARG A 29 -22.41 -2.63 2.39
C ARG A 29 -23.77 -2.06 2.74
N GLN A 30 -23.79 -0.87 3.32
CA GLN A 30 -25.03 -0.20 3.76
C GLN A 30 -25.16 1.19 3.10
N ASN A 31 -26.38 1.75 3.08
CA ASN A 31 -26.64 3.18 2.78
C ASN A 31 -26.03 3.78 1.50
N GLY A 32 -25.75 2.95 0.50
CA GLY A 32 -25.16 3.42 -0.76
C GLY A 32 -23.63 3.40 -0.78
N ARG A 33 -22.97 2.97 0.30
CA ARG A 33 -21.51 2.95 0.43
C ARG A 33 -20.93 1.55 0.60
N LEU A 34 -19.66 1.42 0.25
CA LEU A 34 -18.80 0.29 0.59
C LEU A 34 -17.70 0.82 1.50
N GLU A 35 -17.67 0.31 2.72
CA GLU A 35 -16.63 0.62 3.69
C GLU A 35 -15.95 -0.67 4.12
N GLY A 36 -14.66 -0.59 4.30
CA GLY A 36 -13.81 -1.69 4.66
C GLY A 36 -12.89 -1.28 5.78
N GLU A 37 -12.85 -2.08 6.84
CA GLU A 37 -11.94 -1.89 7.96
C GLU A 37 -11.13 -3.17 8.17
N ALA A 38 -9.83 -3.04 8.42
CA ALA A 38 -9.01 -4.15 8.83
C ALA A 38 -8.09 -3.78 10.00
N HIS A 39 -7.95 -4.71 10.94
CA HIS A 39 -7.05 -4.61 12.08
C HIS A 39 -5.99 -5.69 12.01
N HIS A 40 -4.72 -5.33 12.20
CA HIS A 40 -3.63 -6.29 12.33
C HIS A 40 -2.69 -5.96 13.50
N GLY A 41 -1.89 -6.96 13.93
CA GLY A 41 -0.91 -6.83 15.01
C GLY A 41 -1.39 -7.34 16.39
N PHE A 42 -0.47 -7.43 17.35
CA PHE A 42 -0.78 -7.76 18.74
C PHE A 42 -1.46 -6.53 19.36
N LEU A 43 -2.77 -6.62 19.66
CA LEU A 43 -3.66 -5.55 20.17
C LEU A 43 -4.36 -4.65 19.13
N GLY A 44 -4.30 -4.94 17.82
CA GLY A 44 -5.08 -4.18 16.82
C GLY A 44 -4.65 -2.72 16.63
N LEU A 45 -3.37 -2.44 16.93
CA LEU A 45 -2.78 -1.09 16.87
C LEU A 45 -2.59 -0.56 15.44
N ASP A 46 -2.61 -1.44 14.44
CA ASP A 46 -2.53 -1.04 13.04
C ASP A 46 -3.92 -1.22 12.40
N GLN A 47 -4.63 -0.09 12.26
CA GLN A 47 -5.95 0.00 11.63
C GLN A 47 -5.80 0.52 10.20
N VAL A 48 -6.33 -0.22 9.24
CA VAL A 48 -6.43 0.18 7.84
C VAL A 48 -7.90 0.37 7.48
N GLY A 49 -8.26 1.58 7.07
CA GLY A 49 -9.59 1.89 6.54
C GLY A 49 -9.58 2.08 5.03
N ILE A 50 -10.55 1.48 4.34
CA ILE A 50 -10.84 1.70 2.93
C ILE A 50 -12.28 2.20 2.82
N SER A 51 -12.47 3.35 2.18
CA SER A 51 -13.80 3.83 1.80
C SER A 51 -13.87 3.89 0.27
N CYS A 52 -14.88 3.25 -0.32
CA CYS A 52 -15.11 3.25 -1.76
C CYS A 52 -16.58 3.55 -2.05
N MET A 53 -16.84 4.41 -3.04
CA MET A 53 -18.22 4.70 -3.48
C MET A 53 -18.82 3.59 -4.35
N ASP A 54 -17.99 2.68 -4.86
CA ASP A 54 -18.44 1.59 -5.72
C ASP A 54 -18.75 0.32 -4.92
N LYS A 55 -20.04 0.00 -4.79
CA LYS A 55 -20.52 -1.24 -4.16
C LYS A 55 -20.37 -2.49 -5.01
N SER A 56 -20.01 -2.38 -6.28
CA SER A 56 -19.91 -3.54 -7.17
C SER A 56 -18.63 -4.35 -6.95
N LEU A 57 -17.64 -3.79 -6.27
CA LEU A 57 -16.42 -4.51 -5.89
C LEU A 57 -16.78 -5.75 -5.08
N SER A 58 -16.21 -6.91 -5.42
CA SER A 58 -16.39 -8.13 -4.64
C SER A 58 -15.64 -8.03 -3.30
N ASP A 59 -16.04 -8.85 -2.33
CA ASP A 59 -15.35 -8.88 -1.03
C ASP A 59 -13.87 -9.27 -1.19
N GLU A 60 -13.54 -10.16 -2.14
CA GLU A 60 -12.16 -10.52 -2.46
C GLU A 60 -11.34 -9.32 -2.94
N ALA A 61 -11.92 -8.46 -3.79
CA ALA A 61 -11.23 -7.27 -4.28
C ALA A 61 -10.99 -6.24 -3.16
N VAL A 62 -11.93 -6.10 -2.23
CA VAL A 62 -11.82 -5.22 -1.07
C VAL A 62 -10.76 -5.76 -0.10
N LEU A 63 -10.82 -7.06 0.23
CA LEU A 63 -9.83 -7.73 1.08
C LEU A 63 -8.43 -7.68 0.48
N ALA A 64 -8.29 -7.82 -0.85
CA ALA A 64 -7.01 -7.67 -1.53
C ALA A 64 -6.43 -6.26 -1.38
N LYS A 65 -7.27 -5.22 -1.45
CA LYS A 65 -6.82 -3.83 -1.21
C LYS A 65 -6.41 -3.59 0.24
N MET A 66 -7.14 -4.18 1.20
CA MET A 66 -6.75 -4.12 2.61
C MET A 66 -5.43 -4.84 2.83
N GLU A 67 -5.26 -6.03 2.23
CA GLU A 67 -4.03 -6.82 2.32
C GLU A 67 -2.83 -6.06 1.75
N ASP A 68 -2.99 -5.38 0.61
CA ASP A 68 -1.96 -4.49 0.02
C ASP A 68 -1.60 -3.31 0.94
N SER A 69 -2.49 -2.93 1.87
CA SER A 69 -2.23 -1.83 2.83
C SER A 69 -1.65 -2.34 4.16
N ILE A 70 -2.07 -3.53 4.61
CA ILE A 70 -1.57 -4.22 5.82
C ILE A 70 -0.16 -4.78 5.60
N ASN A 71 0.07 -5.34 4.41
CA ASN A 71 1.36 -5.83 3.96
C ASN A 71 1.71 -5.05 2.69
N PRO A 72 2.15 -3.78 2.81
CA PRO A 72 2.62 -3.03 1.67
C PRO A 72 3.63 -3.90 0.91
N PRO A 73 3.47 -4.04 -0.42
CA PRO A 73 4.32 -4.94 -1.16
C PRO A 73 5.76 -4.47 -1.03
N ARG A 74 6.63 -5.35 -0.51
CA ARG A 74 8.06 -5.05 -0.43
C ARG A 74 8.60 -4.83 -1.83
N PHE A 75 9.10 -3.62 -2.06
CA PHE A 75 9.73 -3.28 -3.31
C PHE A 75 11.12 -3.92 -3.39
N LYS A 76 11.47 -4.45 -4.55
CA LYS A 76 12.74 -5.17 -4.75
C LYS A 76 13.24 -4.97 -6.18
N ASN A 77 14.50 -5.36 -6.42
CA ASN A 77 15.13 -5.32 -7.74
C ASN A 77 15.16 -3.92 -8.38
N TRP A 78 15.36 -2.87 -7.58
CA TRP A 78 15.48 -1.51 -8.07
C TRP A 78 16.60 -1.38 -9.10
N LYS A 79 16.27 -0.80 -10.25
CA LYS A 79 17.20 -0.42 -11.30
C LYS A 79 16.93 1.03 -11.69
N GLN A 80 18.00 1.81 -11.82
CA GLN A 80 17.87 3.15 -12.36
C GLN A 80 17.38 3.05 -13.80
N VAL A 81 16.38 3.85 -14.14
CA VAL A 81 15.91 4.03 -15.51
C VAL A 81 16.62 5.26 -16.03
N ASP A 82 17.20 5.13 -17.21
CA ASP A 82 17.86 6.25 -17.89
C ASP A 82 16.85 6.85 -18.87
N ASP A 83 15.95 7.66 -18.33
CA ASP A 83 15.00 8.46 -19.06
C ASP A 83 15.34 9.94 -18.96
N GLN A 84 14.97 10.71 -19.99
CA GLN A 84 15.18 12.17 -20.05
C GLN A 84 14.23 12.90 -19.09
N GLU A 85 14.29 12.57 -17.81
CA GLU A 85 13.59 13.28 -16.75
C GLU A 85 14.26 14.61 -16.41
N ALA A 86 13.54 15.47 -15.69
CA ALA A 86 14.00 16.80 -15.32
C ALA A 86 15.29 16.75 -14.46
N GLN A 87 16.13 17.78 -14.60
CA GLN A 87 17.37 17.91 -13.84
C GLN A 87 17.09 17.86 -12.32
N GLY A 88 17.74 16.93 -11.61
CA GLY A 88 17.56 16.74 -10.16
C GLY A 88 16.53 15.68 -9.77
N VAL A 89 15.88 15.02 -10.75
CA VAL A 89 15.04 13.85 -10.54
C VAL A 89 15.80 12.59 -10.96
N SER A 90 15.75 11.56 -10.12
CA SER A 90 16.28 10.23 -10.42
C SER A 90 15.14 9.23 -10.42
N HIS A 91 15.01 8.50 -11.54
CA HIS A 91 13.95 7.51 -11.71
C HIS A 91 14.49 6.09 -11.54
N TYR A 92 13.76 5.31 -10.75
CA TYR A 92 14.06 3.92 -10.45
C TYR A 92 12.85 3.06 -10.73
N ARG A 93 13.09 1.88 -11.33
CA ARG A 93 12.08 0.85 -11.53
C ARG A 93 12.39 -0.37 -10.68
N GLY A 94 11.43 -0.77 -9.87
CA GLY A 94 11.47 -1.95 -9.02
C GLY A 94 10.28 -2.88 -9.27
N GLU A 95 10.14 -3.86 -8.40
CA GLU A 95 9.14 -4.91 -8.49
C GLU A 95 8.42 -5.09 -7.14
N ALA A 96 7.09 -5.21 -7.20
CA ALA A 96 6.18 -5.53 -6.11
C ALA A 96 5.40 -6.79 -6.49
N GLY A 97 5.97 -7.97 -6.19
CA GLY A 97 5.40 -9.23 -6.69
C GLY A 97 5.48 -9.29 -8.22
N SER A 98 4.32 -9.38 -8.90
CA SER A 98 4.23 -9.33 -10.38
C SER A 98 4.06 -7.91 -10.95
N ARG A 99 3.95 -6.88 -10.09
CA ARG A 99 3.72 -5.49 -10.50
C ARG A 99 5.04 -4.75 -10.64
N LYS A 100 5.15 -3.91 -11.67
CA LYS A 100 6.22 -2.92 -11.79
C LYS A 100 5.94 -1.75 -10.85
N VAL A 101 7.01 -1.22 -10.26
CA VAL A 101 6.97 -0.05 -9.39
C VAL A 101 7.89 1.00 -9.99
N ASP A 102 7.37 2.18 -10.24
CA ASP A 102 8.17 3.33 -10.65
C ASP A 102 8.34 4.25 -9.43
N ALA A 103 9.57 4.63 -9.14
CA ALA A 103 9.94 5.50 -8.03
C ALA A 103 10.77 6.68 -8.51
N PHE A 104 10.36 7.87 -8.10
CA PHE A 104 10.97 9.14 -8.46
C PHE A 104 11.57 9.75 -7.20
N ILE A 105 12.86 10.05 -7.24
CA ILE A 105 13.57 10.75 -6.16
C ILE A 105 13.94 12.14 -6.67
N THR A 106 13.34 13.17 -6.09
CA THR A 106 13.65 14.57 -6.39
C THR A 106 14.57 15.12 -5.33
N ARG A 107 15.74 15.64 -5.72
CA ARG A 107 16.69 16.26 -4.80
C ARG A 107 16.60 17.78 -4.85
N VAL A 108 16.44 18.39 -3.68
CA VAL A 108 16.39 19.85 -3.50
C VAL A 108 17.36 20.24 -2.39
N GLY A 109 18.57 20.67 -2.79
CA GLY A 109 19.67 20.93 -1.84
C GLY A 109 20.06 19.67 -1.06
N ASP A 110 20.01 19.75 0.28
CA ASP A 110 20.31 18.62 1.18
C ASP A 110 19.09 17.74 1.48
N GLN A 111 17.95 17.97 0.82
CA GLN A 111 16.71 17.24 1.02
C GLN A 111 16.40 16.33 -0.18
N ALA A 112 15.65 15.27 0.06
CA ALA A 112 15.15 14.39 -0.99
C ALA A 112 13.68 14.05 -0.75
N GLU A 113 12.88 14.16 -1.80
CA GLU A 113 11.49 13.70 -1.83
C GLU A 113 11.42 12.43 -2.68
N VAL A 114 10.64 11.45 -2.23
CA VAL A 114 10.41 10.20 -2.94
C VAL A 114 8.92 10.00 -3.18
N SER A 115 8.58 9.58 -4.40
CA SER A 115 7.25 9.09 -4.75
C SER A 115 7.42 7.75 -5.46
N ALA A 116 6.80 6.69 -4.96
CA ALA A 116 6.84 5.36 -5.55
C ALA A 116 5.42 4.84 -5.77
N LYS A 117 5.14 4.33 -6.98
CA LYS A 117 3.80 3.86 -7.36
C LYS A 117 3.85 2.47 -7.99
N ALA A 118 3.06 1.55 -7.44
CA ALA A 118 2.97 0.16 -7.93
C ALA A 118 1.85 -0.02 -8.98
N GLY A 119 2.13 0.24 -10.26
CA GLY A 119 1.15 0.11 -11.35
C GLY A 119 0.04 1.17 -11.32
N PHE A 120 -0.96 1.06 -12.21
CA PHE A 120 -1.95 2.13 -12.42
C PHE A 120 -2.88 2.36 -11.21
N PHE A 121 -3.23 1.30 -10.49
CA PHE A 121 -4.17 1.30 -9.35
C PHE A 121 -3.54 0.88 -8.01
N GLY A 122 -2.22 0.71 -7.93
CA GLY A 122 -1.58 0.22 -6.71
C GLY A 122 -1.18 1.30 -5.73
N VAL A 123 -0.58 0.83 -4.64
CA VAL A 123 -0.11 1.64 -3.51
C VAL A 123 0.86 2.72 -4.01
N GLN A 124 0.61 3.94 -3.53
CA GLN A 124 1.50 5.09 -3.68
C GLN A 124 2.17 5.35 -2.34
N VAL A 125 3.49 5.41 -2.33
CA VAL A 125 4.30 5.74 -1.17
C VAL A 125 4.95 7.08 -1.45
N GLU A 126 4.73 8.04 -0.55
CA GLU A 126 5.36 9.35 -0.60
C GLU A 126 6.17 9.57 0.68
N GLY A 127 7.31 10.21 0.56
CA GLY A 127 8.18 10.49 1.70
C GLY A 127 9.13 11.63 1.45
N SER A 128 9.52 12.31 2.53
CA SER A 128 10.52 13.37 2.52
C SER A 128 11.65 13.01 3.48
N PHE A 129 12.89 13.23 3.05
CA PHE A 129 14.09 13.03 3.83
C PHE A 129 14.82 14.35 4.00
N PHE A 130 15.10 14.70 5.26
CA PHE A 130 15.72 15.97 5.64
C PHE A 130 17.20 15.81 5.98
N ALA A 131 17.91 16.93 6.00
CA ALA A 131 19.36 17.02 5.86
C ALA A 131 20.21 16.23 6.90
N PRO A 132 21.31 15.58 6.45
CA PRO A 132 21.61 15.27 5.05
C PRO A 132 20.69 14.14 4.57
N ALA A 133 19.98 14.37 3.47
CA ALA A 133 19.17 13.32 2.85
C ALA A 133 20.06 12.11 2.51
N PRO A 134 19.64 10.89 2.87
CA PRO A 134 20.42 9.68 2.61
C PRO A 134 20.59 9.45 1.11
N SER A 135 21.48 8.53 0.74
CA SER A 135 21.66 8.13 -0.67
C SER A 135 20.37 7.52 -1.24
N ASP A 136 20.21 7.57 -2.55
CA ASP A 136 19.01 7.03 -3.22
C ASP A 136 18.83 5.54 -2.91
N GLN A 137 19.92 4.77 -2.82
CA GLN A 137 19.86 3.36 -2.41
C GLN A 137 19.29 3.16 -1.00
N GLU A 138 19.62 4.04 -0.05
CA GLU A 138 19.11 3.96 1.32
C GLU A 138 17.64 4.45 1.38
N ILE A 139 17.27 5.45 0.59
CA ILE A 139 15.86 5.86 0.40
C ILE A 139 15.04 4.69 -0.13
N LEU A 140 15.47 4.09 -1.25
CA LEU A 140 14.84 2.93 -1.86
C LEU A 140 14.74 1.77 -0.87
N LYS A 141 15.80 1.48 -0.11
CA LYS A 141 15.78 0.46 0.94
C LYS A 141 14.74 0.74 2.01
N ARG A 142 14.52 2.00 2.41
CA ARG A 142 13.54 2.37 3.44
C ARG A 142 12.10 2.23 2.95
N ILE A 143 11.81 2.66 1.73
CA ILE A 143 10.47 2.48 1.14
C ILE A 143 10.18 1.02 0.76
N SER A 144 11.21 0.15 0.75
CA SER A 144 11.09 -1.28 0.43
C SER A 144 10.86 -2.19 1.63
N ARG A 145 10.85 -1.67 2.86
CA ARG A 145 10.79 -2.47 4.11
C ARG A 145 9.37 -2.95 4.44
#